data_AF-A0A848TUN3-F1
#
_entry.id   AF-A0A848TUN3-F1
#
_cell.length_a   1.000
_cell.length_b   1.000
_cell.length_c   1.000
_cell.angle_alpha   90.00
_cell.angle_beta   90.00
_cell.angle_gamma   90.00
#
_symmetry.space_group_name_H-M   'P 1'
#
loop_
_entity.id
_entity.type
_entity.pdbx_description
1 polymer ?
#
loop_
_entity_poly.entity_id
_entity_poly.type
_entity_poly.pdbx_seq_one_letter_code
_entity_poly.pdbx_strand_id
1 'polypeptide(L)' 'FKQAFEKLDKSKPVYLYCRSGSRSKKAAQKVLDMGFVKVYDLKGGYMRW' A
#
# COMPACT_ATOMS: atom_id res chain seq x y z
N PHE A 1 -5.45 -1.10 10.87
CA PHE A 1 -5.08 -1.29 9.45
C PHE A 1 -6.32 -1.55 8.60
N LYS A 2 -6.94 -2.74 8.63
CA LYS A 2 -8.10 -3.09 7.77
C LYS A 2 -9.25 -2.07 7.80
N GLN A 3 -9.71 -1.67 8.98
CA GLN A 3 -10.80 -0.67 9.14
C GLN A 3 -10.53 0.68 8.45
N ALA A 4 -9.27 1.10 8.32
CA ALA A 4 -8.93 2.33 7.62
C ALA A 4 -9.12 2.18 6.10
N PHE A 5 -8.89 0.98 5.56
CA PHE A 5 -9.05 0.67 4.14
C PHE A 5 -10.49 0.31 3.76
N GLU A 6 -11.31 -0.18 4.69
CA GLU A 6 -12.73 -0.47 4.47
C GLU A 6 -13.55 0.78 4.09
N LYS A 7 -13.14 1.96 4.57
CA LYS A 7 -13.78 3.24 4.26
C LYS A 7 -13.26 3.88 2.96
N LEU A 8 -12.26 3.28 2.33
CA LEU A 8 -11.64 3.81 1.11
C LEU A 8 -12.27 3.19 -0.13
N ASP A 9 -12.34 3.99 -1.17
CA ASP A 9 -12.75 3.53 -2.50
C ASP A 9 -11.66 2.62 -3.10
N LYS A 10 -12.02 1.35 -3.30
CA LYS A 10 -11.11 0.30 -3.81
C LYS A 10 -10.74 0.48 -5.29
N SER A 11 -11.47 1.32 -6.02
CA SER A 11 -11.17 1.66 -7.42
C SER A 11 -10.04 2.69 -7.55
N LYS A 12 -9.81 3.48 -6.49
CA LYS A 12 -8.78 4.52 -6.48
C LYS A 12 -7.39 3.90 -6.30
N PRO A 13 -6.37 4.47 -6.98
CA PRO A 13 -5.00 4.03 -6.80
C PRO A 13 -4.51 4.39 -5.39
N VAL A 14 -3.88 3.41 -4.73
CA VAL A 14 -3.28 3.57 -3.41
C VAL A 14 -1.77 3.50 -3.54
N TYR A 15 -1.09 4.53 -3.03
CA TYR A 15 0.37 4.56 -2.93
C TYR A 15 0.78 4.21 -1.50
N LEU A 16 1.72 3.28 -1.37
CA LEU A 16 2.27 2.82 -0.11
C LEU A 16 3.79 3.00 -0.15
N TYR A 17 4.32 3.54 0.94
CA TYR A 17 5.75 3.61 1.16
C TYR A 17 6.05 3.42 2.64
N CYS A 18 7.28 3.05 2.94
CA CYS A 18 7.79 3.05 4.31
C CYS A 18 9.23 3.53 4.29
N ARG A 19 9.95 3.49 5.42
CA ARG A 19 11.35 3.93 5.48
C ARG A 19 12.27 3.22 4.46
N SER A 20 12.16 1.89 4.34
CA SER A 20 13.09 1.06 3.56
C SER A 20 12.42 0.13 2.53
N GLY A 21 11.11 0.27 2.30
CA GLY A 21 10.31 -0.57 1.40
C GLY A 21 9.80 -1.91 1.98
N SER A 22 10.37 -2.43 3.07
CA SER A 22 10.02 -3.78 3.57
C SER A 22 8.60 -3.89 4.15
N ARG A 23 8.13 -2.85 4.85
CA ARG A 23 6.80 -2.83 5.49
C ARG A 23 5.70 -2.49 4.48
N SER A 24 5.98 -1.56 3.57
CA SER A 24 5.04 -1.15 2.53
C SER A 24 4.78 -2.30 1.56
N LYS A 25 5.78 -3.12 1.22
CA LYS A 25 5.58 -4.35 0.45
C LYS A 25 4.59 -5.33 1.11
N LYS A 26 4.73 -5.57 2.42
CA LYS A 26 3.79 -6.45 3.17
C LYS A 26 2.38 -5.85 3.26
N ALA A 27 2.29 -4.53 3.41
CA ALA A 27 1.01 -3.82 3.42
C ALA A 27 0.34 -3.86 2.05
N ALA A 28 1.09 -3.67 0.96
CA ALA A 28 0.60 -3.69 -0.40
C ALA A 28 -0.07 -5.02 -0.75
N GLN A 29 0.56 -6.14 -0.36
CA GLN A 29 -0.06 -7.46 -0.54
C GLN A 29 -1.40 -7.58 0.18
N LYS A 30 -1.46 -7.16 1.46
CA LYS A 30 -2.71 -7.19 2.23
C LYS A 30 -3.80 -6.30 1.62
N VAL A 31 -3.42 -5.16 1.02
CA VAL A 31 -4.35 -4.23 0.39
C VAL A 31 -4.86 -4.78 -0.93
N LEU A 32 -4.02 -5.47 -1.72
CA LEU A 32 -4.45 -6.24 -2.88
C LEU A 32 -5.45 -7.34 -2.48
N ASP A 33 -5.14 -8.10 -1.42
CA ASP A 33 -6.02 -9.16 -0.91
C ASP A 33 -7.38 -8.61 -0.41
N MET A 34 -7.46 -7.31 -0.06
CA MET A 34 -8.71 -6.63 0.33
C MET A 34 -9.56 -6.17 -0.87
N GLY A 35 -9.07 -6.34 -2.10
CA GLY A 35 -9.78 -6.02 -3.34
C GLY A 35 -9.46 -4.65 -3.93
N PHE A 36 -8.35 -4.02 -3.53
CA PHE A 36 -7.86 -2.81 -4.20
C PHE A 36 -7.25 -3.17 -5.55
N VAL A 37 -7.66 -2.46 -6.60
CA VAL A 37 -7.25 -2.80 -7.98
C VAL A 37 -5.86 -2.24 -8.31
N LYS A 38 -5.53 -1.06 -7.76
CA LYS A 38 -4.32 -0.32 -8.10
C LYS A 38 -3.55 -0.01 -6.83
N VAL A 39 -2.49 -0.77 -6.57
CA VAL A 39 -1.61 -0.59 -5.40
C VAL A 39 -0.17 -0.41 -5.87
N TYR A 40 0.44 0.69 -5.46
CA TYR A 40 1.81 1.05 -5.83
C TYR A 40 2.70 1.06 -4.58
N ASP A 41 3.77 0.29 -4.60
CA ASP A 41 4.79 0.26 -3.53
C ASP A 41 6.04 1.02 -3.97
N LEU A 42 6.45 2.02 -3.19
CA LEU A 42 7.68 2.77 -3.45
C LEU A 42 8.90 1.91 -3.10
N LYS A 43 9.53 1.32 -4.12
CA LYS A 43 10.73 0.50 -3.97
C LYS A 43 11.89 1.31 -3.39
N GLY A 44 12.45 0.82 -2.28
CA GLY A 44 13.51 1.52 -1.54
C GLY A 44 12.98 2.43 -0.42
N GLY A 45 11.68 2.71 -0.41
CA GLY A 45 11.05 3.55 0.60
C GLY A 45 11.54 5.00 0.57
N TYR A 46 11.28 5.73 1.66
CA TYR A 46 11.68 7.12 1.82
C TYR A 46 13.21 7.33 1.72
N MET A 47 14.02 6.33 2.08
CA MET A 47 15.49 6.44 2.01
C MET A 47 16.04 6.54 0.58
N ARG A 48 15.20 6.32 -0.44
CA ARG A 48 15.57 6.33 -1.85
C ARG A 48 14.77 7.35 -2.67
N TRP A 49 14.03 8.22 -1.97
CA TRP A 49 13.26 9.34 -2.51
C TRP A 49 14.05 10.63 -2.31
#